data_AF-A0A7R9P1W8-F1
#
_entry.id   AF-A0A7R9P1W8-F1
#
_cell.length_a   1.000
_cell.length_b   1.000
_cell.length_c   1.000
_cell.angle_alpha   90.00
_cell.angle_beta   90.00
_cell.angle_gamma   90.00
#
_symmetry.space_group_name_H-M   'P 1'
#
loop_
_entity.id
_entity.type
_entity.pdbx_description
1 polymer ?
#
loop_
_entity_poly.entity_id
_entity_poly.type
_entity_poly.pdbx_seq_one_letter_code
_entity_poly.pdbx_strand_id
1 'polypeptide(L)'
;MSSCFSLKGDNRYSFKGDRTLEEIVNFATRLSGPPIQTITREESLDNIKSSHSLFFIYVGEQNGPLWDTYAEVAETFQPHCFFYAVSSLLVKKHVTLMRSPTLFVFKENSYYFFEGLWKY
;
A
#
# COMPACT_ATOMS: atom_id res chain seq x y z
N MET A 1 19.82 -0.97 -26.61
CA MET A 1 18.99 -1.70 -25.63
C MET A 1 19.80 -1.80 -24.35
N SER A 2 19.52 -0.95 -23.36
CA SER A 2 20.28 -0.93 -22.11
C SER A 2 19.36 -1.31 -20.96
N SER A 3 19.53 -2.52 -20.44
CA SER A 3 18.84 -2.99 -19.23
C SER A 3 19.64 -2.55 -18.01
N CYS A 4 19.02 -1.83 -17.09
CA CYS A 4 19.61 -1.52 -15.78
C CYS A 4 19.08 -2.53 -14.75
N PHE A 5 19.99 -3.22 -14.07
CA PHE A 5 19.71 -4.28 -13.08
C PHE A 5 19.96 -3.70 -11.69
N SER A 6 18.99 -3.80 -10.78
CA SER A 6 19.20 -3.53 -9.35
C SER A 6 18.97 -4.82 -8.57
N LEU A 7 20.02 -5.31 -7.91
CA LEU A 7 20.01 -6.54 -7.13
C LEU A 7 19.83 -6.21 -5.64
N LYS A 8 18.74 -6.71 -5.05
CA LYS A 8 18.62 -6.87 -3.60
C LYS A 8 17.92 -8.20 -3.32
N GLY A 9 18.71 -9.22 -2.95
CA GLY A 9 18.31 -10.54 -2.45
C GLY A 9 17.41 -11.37 -3.37
N ASP A 10 17.98 -12.37 -4.07
CA ASP A 10 17.40 -13.49 -4.86
C ASP A 10 16.11 -13.32 -5.72
N ASN A 11 15.39 -12.21 -5.62
CA ASN A 11 14.17 -11.91 -6.33
C ASN A 11 14.49 -10.99 -7.51
N ARG A 12 14.40 -11.56 -8.72
CA ARG A 12 14.55 -10.84 -9.99
C ARG A 12 13.25 -10.08 -10.30
N TYR A 13 13.11 -8.87 -9.79
CA TYR A 13 11.98 -8.00 -10.16
C TYR A 13 12.18 -7.44 -11.57
N SER A 14 11.37 -7.90 -12.52
CA SER A 14 11.33 -7.34 -13.87
C SER A 14 10.34 -6.19 -13.94
N PHE A 15 10.83 -4.96 -14.12
CA PHE A 15 10.00 -3.77 -14.30
C PHE A 15 9.21 -3.86 -15.61
N LYS A 16 7.88 -4.02 -15.51
CA LYS A 16 6.94 -4.08 -16.64
C LYS A 16 6.01 -2.84 -16.70
N GLY A 17 6.40 -1.74 -16.06
CA GLY A 17 5.66 -0.48 -16.11
C GLY A 17 5.92 0.31 -17.39
N ASP A 18 5.12 1.35 -17.60
CA ASP A 18 5.43 2.36 -18.61
C ASP A 18 6.78 3.00 -18.25
N ARG A 19 7.66 3.21 -19.23
CA ARG A 19 9.01 3.75 -18.98
C ARG A 19 8.99 5.26 -18.71
N THR A 20 8.09 5.71 -17.85
CA THR A 20 8.05 7.09 -17.37
C THR A 20 9.03 7.23 -16.21
N LEU A 21 9.67 8.40 -16.11
CA LEU A 21 10.62 8.71 -15.05
C LEU A 21 9.98 8.53 -13.65
N GLU A 22 8.71 8.93 -13.53
CA GLU A 22 7.94 8.83 -12.29
C GLU A 22 7.74 7.38 -11.85
N GLU A 23 7.44 6.45 -12.75
CA GLU A 23 7.28 5.03 -12.36
C GLU A 23 8.59 4.39 -11.92
N ILE A 24 9.72 4.75 -12.55
CA ILE A 24 11.05 4.28 -12.14
C ILE A 24 11.42 4.83 -10.76
N VAL A 25 11.17 6.12 -10.51
CA VAL A 25 11.38 6.75 -9.20
C VAL A 25 10.49 6.14 -8.13
N ASN A 26 9.21 5.91 -8.44
CA ASN A 26 8.27 5.28 -7.54
C ASN A 26 8.67 3.83 -7.25
N PHE A 27 9.15 3.08 -8.23
CA PHE A 27 9.67 1.72 -8.05
C PHE A 27 10.90 1.69 -7.14
N ALA A 28 11.87 2.56 -7.38
CA ALA A 28 13.07 2.67 -6.53
C ALA A 28 12.71 3.08 -5.10
N THR A 29 11.78 4.04 -4.94
CA THR A 29 11.28 4.47 -3.64
C THR A 29 10.59 3.33 -2.90
N ARG A 30 9.73 2.56 -3.59
CA ARG A 30 9.04 1.39 -3.00
C ARG A 30 10.01 0.34 -2.49
N LEU A 31 11.02 -0.02 -3.29
CA LEU A 31 12.02 -1.04 -2.91
C LEU A 31 13.01 -0.57 -1.83
N SER A 32 13.13 0.73 -1.61
CA SER A 32 14.02 1.30 -0.58
C SER A 32 13.40 1.26 0.81
N GLY A 33 12.06 1.26 0.90
CA GLY A 33 11.31 1.26 2.15
C GLY A 33 10.80 -0.12 2.58
N PRO A 34 10.14 -0.19 3.75
CA PRO A 34 9.39 -1.39 4.13
C PRO A 34 8.22 -1.64 3.15
N PRO A 35 7.80 -2.91 2.95
CA PRO A 35 6.65 -3.25 2.11
C PRO A 35 5.38 -2.50 2.50
N ILE A 36 5.16 -2.34 3.80
CA ILE A 36 4.04 -1.59 4.36
C ILE A 36 4.57 -0.35 5.09
N GLN A 37 4.06 0.82 4.71
CA GLN A 37 4.40 2.07 5.35
C GLN A 37 3.34 2.45 6.39
N THR A 38 3.75 2.68 7.63
CA THR A 38 2.82 3.10 8.69
C THR A 38 2.58 4.60 8.64
N ILE A 39 1.33 5.01 8.43
CA ILE A 39 0.88 6.40 8.47
C ILE A 39 0.63 6.78 9.93
N THR A 40 1.48 7.66 10.46
CA THR A 40 1.38 8.18 11.83
C THR A 40 0.77 9.59 11.90
N ARG A 41 0.66 10.27 10.75
CA ARG A 41 0.16 11.65 10.65
C ARG A 41 -0.96 11.77 9.63
N GLU A 42 -1.97 12.56 9.97
CA GLU A 42 -3.14 12.82 9.11
C GLU A 42 -2.72 13.53 7.81
N GLU A 43 -1.84 14.53 7.89
CA GLU A 43 -1.30 15.27 6.74
C GLU A 43 -0.62 14.36 5.70
N SER A 44 -0.07 13.23 6.14
CA SER A 44 0.54 12.26 5.23
C SER A 44 -0.50 11.59 4.33
N LEU A 45 -1.74 11.43 4.77
CA LEU A 45 -2.79 10.78 3.99
C LEU A 45 -3.21 11.64 2.79
N ASP A 46 -3.34 12.95 2.96
CA ASP A 46 -3.74 13.85 1.87
C ASP A 46 -2.59 14.05 0.86
N ASN A 47 -1.35 14.05 1.33
CA ASN A 47 -0.18 14.01 0.46
C ASN A 47 -0.15 12.71 -0.37
N ILE A 48 -0.41 11.55 0.25
CA ILE A 48 -0.48 10.26 -0.45
C ILE A 48 -1.58 10.26 -1.51
N LYS A 49 -2.78 10.79 -1.21
CA LYS A 49 -3.87 10.93 -2.18
C LYS A 49 -3.50 11.83 -3.37
N SER A 50 -2.73 12.88 -3.10
CA SER A 50 -2.30 13.84 -4.14
C SER A 50 -1.17 13.27 -5.01
N SER A 51 -0.31 12.41 -4.44
CA SER A 51 0.84 11.83 -5.13
C SER A 51 0.54 10.49 -5.81
N HIS A 52 -0.45 9.74 -5.34
CA HIS A 52 -0.73 8.38 -5.81
C HIS A 52 -2.21 8.19 -6.12
N SER A 53 -2.50 7.81 -7.36
CA SER A 53 -3.85 7.50 -7.84
C SER A 53 -4.34 6.11 -7.47
N LEU A 54 -3.45 5.23 -6.99
CA LEU A 54 -3.74 3.86 -6.57
C LEU A 54 -2.87 3.46 -5.37
N PHE A 55 -3.50 3.10 -4.25
CA PHE A 55 -2.81 2.51 -3.09
C PHE A 55 -3.78 1.73 -2.19
N PHE A 56 -3.20 0.85 -1.38
CA PHE A 56 -3.90 0.00 -0.42
C PHE A 56 -3.67 0.50 1.00
N ILE A 57 -4.73 0.52 1.81
CA ILE A 57 -4.67 0.91 3.21
C ILE A 57 -5.29 -0.16 4.09
N TYR A 58 -4.52 -0.58 5.09
CA TYR A 58 -5.01 -1.34 6.24
C TYR A 58 -5.30 -0.41 7.42
N VAL A 59 -6.49 -0.50 7.99
CA VAL A 59 -6.89 0.27 9.16
C VAL A 59 -7.17 -0.64 10.35
N GLY A 60 -6.41 -0.49 11.42
CA GLY A 60 -6.60 -1.24 12.64
C GLY A 60 -5.29 -1.58 13.33
N GLU A 61 -5.36 -2.52 14.27
CA GLU A 61 -4.17 -3.10 14.89
C GLU A 61 -3.45 -4.01 13.89
N GLN A 62 -2.13 -3.94 13.86
CA GLN A 62 -1.27 -4.74 12.97
C GLN A 62 -1.10 -6.16 13.53
N ASN A 63 -2.23 -6.84 13.77
CA ASN A 63 -2.28 -8.17 14.34
C ASN A 63 -3.44 -8.99 13.73
N GLY A 64 -3.31 -10.31 13.83
CA GLY A 64 -4.34 -11.26 13.43
C GLY A 64 -4.31 -11.64 11.94
N PRO A 65 -5.18 -12.58 11.54
CA PRO A 65 -5.09 -13.26 10.24
C PRO A 65 -5.20 -12.32 9.02
N LEU A 66 -6.00 -11.25 9.15
CA LEU A 66 -6.14 -10.26 8.09
C LEU A 66 -4.85 -9.46 7.90
N TRP A 67 -4.19 -9.07 9.00
CA TRP A 67 -2.91 -8.38 8.92
C TRP A 67 -1.83 -9.28 8.30
N ASP A 68 -1.76 -10.54 8.72
CA ASP A 68 -0.76 -11.48 8.20
C ASP A 68 -0.92 -11.68 6.68
N THR A 69 -2.17 -11.87 6.23
CA THR A 69 -2.49 -11.97 4.79
C THR A 69 -2.15 -10.67 4.06
N TYR A 70 -2.44 -9.52 4.66
CA TYR A 70 -2.12 -8.22 4.08
C TYR A 70 -0.61 -8.00 3.96
N ALA A 71 0.17 -8.41 4.97
CA ALA A 71 1.62 -8.34 4.97
C ALA A 71 2.25 -9.21 3.89
N GLU A 72 1.79 -10.45 3.74
CA GLU A 72 2.25 -11.36 2.68
C GLU A 72 1.97 -10.81 1.27
N VAL A 73 0.76 -10.27 1.06
CA VAL A 73 0.39 -9.61 -0.20
C VAL A 73 1.25 -8.37 -0.43
N ALA A 74 1.46 -7.55 0.60
CA ALA A 74 2.28 -6.35 0.48
C ALA A 74 3.73 -6.67 0.12
N GLU A 75 4.34 -7.72 0.68
CA GLU A 75 5.69 -8.16 0.31
C GLU A 75 5.78 -8.58 -1.16
N THR A 76 4.79 -9.32 -1.64
CA THR A 76 4.76 -9.82 -3.02
C THR A 76 4.52 -8.69 -4.03
N PHE A 77 3.64 -7.74 -3.69
CA PHE A 77 3.17 -6.69 -4.60
C PHE A 77 3.81 -5.31 -4.35
N GLN A 78 4.72 -5.18 -3.39
CA GLN A 78 5.52 -3.97 -3.13
C GLN A 78 6.11 -3.33 -4.41
N PRO A 79 6.60 -4.09 -5.41
CA PRO A 79 7.14 -3.47 -6.62
C PRO A 79 6.08 -2.74 -7.45
N HIS A 80 4.82 -3.17 -7.34
CA HIS A 80 3.71 -2.75 -8.20
C HIS A 80 2.82 -1.69 -7.56
N CYS A 81 2.60 -1.75 -6.25
CA CYS A 81 1.65 -0.90 -5.55
C CYS A 81 2.21 -0.40 -4.21
N PHE A 82 1.66 0.71 -3.73
CA PHE A 82 1.94 1.21 -2.39
C PHE A 82 0.97 0.60 -1.38
N PHE A 83 1.53 0.10 -0.27
CA PHE A 83 0.78 -0.44 0.84
C PHE A 83 1.03 0.41 2.08
N TYR A 84 -0.06 0.81 2.73
CA TYR A 84 -0.03 1.61 3.94
C TYR A 84 -0.78 0.92 5.08
N ALA A 85 -0.37 1.21 6.31
CA ALA A 85 -1.08 0.83 7.52
C ALA A 85 -1.35 2.07 8.36
N VAL A 86 -2.54 2.17 8.95
CA VAL A 86 -2.93 3.33 9.74
C VAL A 86 -3.76 2.89 10.95
N SER A 87 -3.57 3.57 12.07
CA SER A 87 -4.39 3.33 13.25
C SER A 87 -5.82 3.82 13.03
N SER A 88 -6.79 3.08 13.55
CA SER A 88 -8.22 3.43 13.48
C SER A 88 -8.54 4.79 14.10
N LEU A 89 -7.69 5.28 15.01
CA LEU A 89 -7.83 6.60 15.64
C LEU A 89 -7.62 7.76 14.64
N LEU A 90 -6.72 7.62 13.67
CA LEU A 90 -6.38 8.68 12.71
C LEU A 90 -7.35 8.75 11.53
N VAL A 91 -7.92 7.61 11.14
CA VAL A 91 -8.81 7.53 9.96
C VAL A 91 -10.23 8.00 10.26
N LYS A 92 -10.71 7.85 11.50
CA LYS A 92 -12.10 8.19 11.88
C LYS A 92 -12.53 9.64 11.55
N LYS A 93 -11.58 10.58 11.42
CA LYS A 93 -11.87 11.96 11.02
C LYS A 93 -12.06 12.15 9.51
N HIS A 94 -11.48 11.28 8.70
CA HIS A 94 -11.49 11.39 7.23
C HIS A 94 -12.45 10.41 6.59
N VAL A 95 -12.72 9.26 7.24
CA VAL A 95 -13.58 8.20 6.75
C VAL A 95 -14.38 7.62 7.91
N THR A 96 -15.70 7.52 7.73
CA THR A 96 -16.58 6.85 8.70
C THR A 96 -16.38 5.34 8.62
N LEU A 97 -15.49 4.81 9.47
CA LEU A 97 -15.25 3.36 9.54
C LEU A 97 -16.33 2.70 10.38
N MET A 98 -17.12 1.83 9.75
CA MET A 98 -18.14 1.01 10.41
C MET A 98 -17.54 -0.19 11.17
N ARG A 99 -16.36 -0.68 10.77
CA ARG A 99 -15.71 -1.88 11.32
C ARG A 99 -14.19 -1.70 11.47
N SER A 100 -13.60 -2.43 12.40
CA SER A 100 -12.17 -2.47 12.68
C SER A 100 -11.77 -3.92 13.02
N PRO A 101 -10.72 -4.49 12.41
CA PRO A 101 -9.90 -3.93 11.34
C PRO A 101 -10.64 -3.87 9.99
N THR A 102 -10.26 -2.94 9.11
CA THR A 102 -10.82 -2.76 7.77
C THR A 102 -9.71 -2.52 6.76
N LEU A 103 -9.89 -3.05 5.55
CA LEU A 103 -9.01 -2.80 4.41
C LEU A 103 -9.78 -2.03 3.34
N PHE A 104 -9.14 -1.04 2.73
CA PHE A 104 -9.70 -0.36 1.57
C PHE A 104 -8.64 -0.01 0.55
N VAL A 105 -9.09 0.20 -0.69
CA VAL A 105 -8.29 0.62 -1.82
C VAL A 105 -8.74 2.00 -2.22
N PHE A 106 -7.78 2.90 -2.39
CA PHE A 106 -8.03 4.17 -3.05
C PHE A 106 -7.63 4.03 -4.51
N LYS A 107 -8.57 4.24 -5.43
CA LYS A 107 -8.33 4.23 -6.87
C LYS A 107 -9.14 5.33 -7.52
N GLU A 108 -8.50 6.19 -8.33
CA GLU A 108 -9.20 7.21 -9.14
C GLU A 108 -10.15 8.09 -8.30
N ASN A 109 -9.66 8.56 -7.15
CA ASN A 109 -10.43 9.39 -6.22
C ASN A 109 -11.65 8.72 -5.57
N SER A 110 -11.75 7.38 -5.68
CA SER A 110 -12.82 6.56 -5.10
C SER A 110 -12.26 5.57 -4.07
N TYR A 111 -13.03 5.31 -3.02
CA TYR A 111 -12.70 4.33 -1.98
C TYR A 111 -13.47 3.03 -2.21
N TYR A 112 -12.75 1.92 -2.25
CA TYR A 112 -13.31 0.58 -2.34
C TYR A 112 -12.98 -0.18 -1.07
N PHE A 113 -14.00 -0.45 -0.25
CA PHE A 113 -13.84 -1.19 0.99
C PHE A 113 -13.88 -2.69 0.71
N PHE A 114 -13.00 -3.43 1.39
CA PHE A 114 -13.03 -4.88 1.34
C PHE A 114 -14.12 -5.40 2.28
N GLU A 115 -15.23 -5.88 1.71
CA GLU A 115 -16.39 -6.42 2.44
C GLU A 115 -16.32 -7.94 2.69
N GLY A 116 -15.12 -8.53 2.68
CA GLY A 116 -14.94 -9.97 2.88
C GLY A 116 -15.56 -10.45 4.20
N LEU A 117 -16.62 -11.25 4.11
CA LEU A 117 -17.18 -12.02 5.22
C LEU A 117 -16.16 -13.08 5.64
N TRP A 118 -15.44 -12.82 6.73
CA TRP A 118 -14.59 -13.81 7.41
C TRP A 118 -15.48 -14.93 7.98
N LYS A 119 -15.75 -15.98 7.20
CA LYS A 119 -16.27 -17.23 7.76
C LYS A 119 -15.09 -18.06 8.23
N TYR A 120 -14.93 -18.12 9.55
CA TYR A 120 -14.15 -19.14 10.26
C TYR A 120 -14.79 -20.52 10.09
#